data_AF-S3ZCK6-F1
#
_entry.id   AF-S3ZCK6-F1
#
_cell.length_a   1.000
_cell.length_b   1.000
_cell.length_c   1.000
_cell.angle_alpha   90.00
_cell.angle_beta   90.00
_cell.angle_gamma   90.00
#
_symmetry.space_group_name_H-M   'P 1'
#
loop_
_entity.id
_entity.type
_entity.pdbx_description
1 polymer ?
#
loop_
_entity_poly.entity_id
_entity_poly.type
_entity_poly.pdbx_seq_one_letter_code
_entity_poly.pdbx_strand_id
1 'polypeptide(L)' 'MTARGQILGLAHSDEDLVEFLRRAGIEDAGPLLDNPRAVTWRGGRAHEYEAKR' A
#
# COMPACT_ATOMS: atom_id res chain seq x y z
N MET A 1 -7.13 0.47 1.22
CA MET A 1 -6.05 1.29 1.80
C MET A 1 -6.64 2.56 2.40
N THR A 2 -6.21 2.90 3.62
CA THR A 2 -6.54 4.18 4.24
C THR A 2 -5.26 4.94 4.58
N ALA A 3 -5.27 6.27 4.48
CA ALA A 3 -4.21 7.14 4.99
C ALA A 3 -4.83 8.32 5.73
N ARG A 4 -4.32 8.61 6.94
CA ARG A 4 -4.86 9.68 7.80
C ARG A 4 -6.39 9.63 7.97
N GLY A 5 -6.96 8.42 8.06
CA GLY A 5 -8.41 8.21 8.22
C GLY A 5 -9.24 8.38 6.94
N GLN A 6 -8.62 8.56 5.77
CA GLN A 6 -9.30 8.64 4.47
C GLN A 6 -9.11 7.36 3.67
N ILE A 7 -10.15 6.88 3.00
CA ILE A 7 -10.07 5.74 2.08
C ILE A 7 -9.44 6.23 0.77
N LEU A 8 -8.31 5.62 0.40
CA LEU A 8 -7.59 5.97 -0.84
C LEU A 8 -7.94 5.05 -2.01
N GLY A 9 -8.45 3.84 -1.73
CA GLY A 9 -8.85 2.86 -2.74
C GLY A 9 -8.53 1.42 -2.34
N LEU A 10 -8.80 0.48 -3.24
CA LEU A 10 -8.38 -0.92 -3.16
C LEU A 10 -7.25 -1.13 -4.18
N ALA A 11 -6.09 -1.61 -3.72
CA ALA A 11 -4.96 -1.91 -4.60
C ALA A 11 -5.03 -3.37 -5.01
N HIS A 12 -4.83 -3.65 -6.30
CA HIS A 12 -4.78 -5.00 -6.86
C HIS A 12 -3.36 -5.41 -7.30
N SER A 13 -2.40 -4.48 -7.20
CA SER A 13 -0.98 -4.68 -7.48
C SER A 13 -0.11 -3.75 -6.63
N ASP A 14 1.21 -3.95 -6.66
CA ASP A 14 2.18 -3.02 -6.07
C ASP A 14 2.09 -1.63 -6.72
N GLU A 15 1.85 -1.58 -8.03
CA GLU A 15 1.77 -0.33 -8.79
C GLU A 15 0.57 0.51 -8.35
N ASP A 16 -0.58 -0.11 -8.11
CA ASP A 16 -1.75 0.58 -7.56
C ASP A 16 -1.43 1.18 -6.18
N LEU A 17 -0.76 0.39 -5.32
CA LEU A 17 -0.40 0.82 -3.98
C LEU A 17 0.60 1.99 -4.00
N VAL A 18 1.64 1.90 -4.83
CA VAL A 18 2.64 2.96 -5.01
C VAL A 18 1.98 4.23 -5.53
N GLU A 19 1.04 4.13 -6.47
CA GLU A 19 0.30 5.29 -6.98
C GLU A 19 -0.56 5.95 -5.90
N PHE A 20 -1.21 5.17 -5.03
CA PHE A 20 -1.95 5.74 -3.90
C PHE A 20 -1.04 6.44 -2.88
N LEU A 21 0.14 5.88 -2.60
CA LEU A 21 1.13 6.47 -1.70
C LEU A 21 1.70 7.77 -2.28
N ARG A 22 1.99 7.79 -3.58
CA ARG A 22 2.44 8.99 -4.31
C ARG A 22 1.40 10.11 -4.22
N ARG A 23 0.12 9.80 -4.45
CA ARG A 23 -0.99 10.77 -4.28
C ARG A 23 -1.14 11.26 -2.83
N ALA A 24 -0.72 10.47 -1.86
CA ALA A 24 -0.68 10.85 -0.45
C ALA A 24 0.60 11.61 -0.03
N GLY A 25 1.52 11.86 -0.98
CA GLY A 25 2.76 12.60 -0.79
C GLY A 25 3.97 11.76 -0.40
N ILE A 26 3.93 10.44 -0.60
CA ILE A 26 5.05 9.53 -0.35
C ILE A 26 5.61 9.11 -1.70
N GLU A 27 6.73 9.73 -2.08
CA GLU A 27 7.46 9.39 -3.31
C GLU A 27 8.34 8.15 -3.11
N ASP A 28 8.70 7.49 -4.21
CA ASP A 28 9.59 6.30 -4.23
C ASP A 28 9.20 5.20 -3.23
N ALA A 29 7.90 4.92 -3.13
CA ALA A 29 7.37 4.02 -2.11
C ALA A 29 7.67 2.53 -2.34
N GLY A 30 8.09 2.13 -3.56
CA GLY A 30 8.34 0.72 -3.91
C GLY A 30 9.27 0.00 -2.93
N PRO A 31 10.50 0.49 -2.69
CA PRO A 31 11.43 -0.10 -1.72
C PRO A 31 10.94 -0.10 -0.27
N LEU A 32 9.94 0.72 0.07
CA LEU A 32 9.38 0.77 1.42
C LEU A 32 8.44 -0.40 1.71
N LEU A 33 7.83 -0.99 0.67
CA LEU A 33 6.86 -2.09 0.82
C LEU A 33 7.49 -3.33 1.50
N ASP A 34 8.77 -3.57 1.21
CA ASP A 34 9.58 -4.66 1.77
C ASP A 34 10.25 -4.31 3.10
N ASN A 35 10.20 -3.05 3.54
CA ASN A 35 10.88 -2.59 4.74
C ASN A 35 9.94 -2.68 5.95
N PRO A 36 10.10 -3.66 6.85
CA PRO A 36 9.21 -3.82 8.01
C PRO A 36 9.33 -2.69 9.04
N ARG A 37 10.37 -1.85 8.94
CA ARG A 37 10.49 -0.62 9.76
C ARG A 37 9.69 0.55 9.18
N ALA A 38 9.35 0.49 7.89
CA ALA A 38 8.58 1.52 7.19
C ALA A 38 7.10 1.16 7.08
N VAL A 39 6.80 -0.10 6.79
CA VAL A 39 5.43 -0.59 6.56
C VAL A 39 5.09 -1.70 7.55
N THR A 40 3.89 -1.63 8.12
CA THR A 40 3.28 -2.73 8.87
C THR A 40 1.96 -3.10 8.22
N TRP A 41 1.88 -4.31 7.70
CA TRP A 41 0.70 -4.83 7.04
C TRP A 41 -0.34 -5.38 8.04
N ARG A 42 -1.63 -5.23 7.71
CA ARG A 42 -2.74 -5.77 8.51
C ARG A 42 -3.55 -6.72 7.64
N GLY A 43 -3.70 -7.98 8.08
CA GLY A 43 -4.54 -8.99 7.42
C GLY A 43 -3.93 -9.66 6.16
N GLY A 44 -2.80 -9.17 5.65
CA GLY A 44 -2.06 -9.70 4.51
C GLY A 44 -0.58 -9.28 4.54
N ARG A 45 0.13 -9.39 3.43
CA ARG A 45 1.53 -8.94 3.25
C ARG A 45 1.70 -8.18 1.94
N ALA A 46 2.86 -7.55 1.76
CA ALA A 46 3.26 -6.99 0.47
C ALA A 46 3.11 -8.04 -0.64
N HIS A 47 2.78 -7.59 -1.85
CA HIS A 47 2.61 -8.43 -3.04
C HIS A 47 1.41 -9.40 -3.00
N GLU A 48 0.61 -9.41 -1.94
CA GLU A 48 -0.63 -10.19 -1.84
C GLU A 48 -1.86 -9.27 -1.85
N TYR A 49 -2.35 -8.98 -3.06
CA TYR A 49 -3.45 -8.06 -3.30
C TYR A 49 -4.77 -8.72 -3.70
N GLU A 50 -4.84 -10.05 -3.58
CA GLU A 50 -6.07 -10.74 -3.91
C GLU A 50 -7.21 -10.24 -3.04
N ALA A 51 -8.26 -9.72 -3.70
CA ALA A 51 -9.55 -9.59 -3.08
C ALA A 51 -10.04 -11.01 -2.80
N LYS A 52 -9.76 -11.54 -1.61
CA LYS A 52 -10.45 -12.73 -1.12
C LYS A 52 -11.94 -12.44 -1.23
N ARG A 53 -12.57 -13.11 -2.19
CA ARG A 53 -13.99 -13.00 -2.51
C ARG A 53 -14.85 -13.55 -1.39
#